data_AF-A0A397SHW1-F1
#
_entry.id   AF-A0A397SHW1-F1
#
_cell.length_a   1.000
_cell.length_b   1.000
_cell.length_c   1.000
_cell.angle_alpha   90.00
_cell.angle_beta   90.00
_cell.angle_gamma   90.00
#
_symmetry.space_group_name_H-M   'P 1'
#
loop_
_entity.id
_entity.type
_entity.pdbx_description
1 polymer ?
#
loop_
_entity_poly.entity_id
_entity_poly.type
_entity_poly.pdbx_seq_one_letter_code
_entity_poly.pdbx_strand_id
1 'polypeptide(L)'
;MTTQLNLDRENEVMFAREETIILNVGGVKYETYPSTLTAFPDTLLGTMFQERNREMLHPKNGNEYFIDRNGYAFRYILEFYRNGKILWSDRADKNLVAVTREELDQEIDYFQIPVKDIAVTSV
;
A
#
# COMPACT_ATOMS: atom_id res chain seq x y z
N MET A 1 33.30 24.33 18.78
CA MET A 1 33.15 22.86 18.67
C MET A 1 31.71 22.38 18.91
N THR A 2 30.79 23.23 19.39
CA THR A 2 29.42 22.81 19.78
C THR A 2 28.36 22.91 18.68
N THR A 3 28.69 23.42 17.49
CA THR A 3 27.69 23.69 16.43
C THR A 3 27.49 22.51 15.47
N GLN A 4 28.55 21.76 15.15
CA GLN A 4 28.49 20.65 14.19
C GLN A 4 27.72 19.45 14.76
N LEU A 5 27.95 19.11 16.04
CA LEU A 5 27.28 18.00 16.71
C LEU A 5 25.76 18.20 16.88
N ASN A 6 25.30 19.47 16.92
CA ASN A 6 23.88 19.81 17.03
C ASN A 6 23.18 19.74 15.67
N LEU A 7 23.84 20.18 14.59
CA LEU A 7 23.35 20.02 13.22
C LEU A 7 23.27 18.53 12.82
N ASP A 8 24.23 17.71 13.27
CA ASP A 8 24.23 16.28 12.99
C ASP A 8 23.05 15.58 13.70
N ARG A 9 22.73 15.95 14.96
CA ARG A 9 21.55 15.44 15.68
C ARG A 9 20.23 15.96 15.11
N GLU A 10 20.15 17.22 14.70
CA GLU A 10 18.94 17.77 14.06
C GLU A 10 18.68 17.10 12.70
N ASN A 11 19.73 16.80 11.92
CA ASN A 11 19.62 16.02 10.68
C ASN A 11 19.29 14.54 10.93
N GLU A 12 19.77 13.94 12.02
CA GLU A 12 19.37 12.59 12.46
C GLU A 12 17.88 12.51 12.84
N VAL A 13 17.32 13.60 13.37
CA VAL A 13 15.90 13.73 13.73
C VAL A 13 15.01 14.07 12.52
N MET A 14 15.55 14.70 11.47
CA MET A 14 14.82 15.02 10.24
C MET A 14 14.52 13.80 9.35
N PHE A 15 15.26 12.69 9.50
CA PHE A 15 14.85 11.39 8.98
C PHE A 15 13.98 10.65 10.01
N ALA A 16 12.98 11.33 10.59
CA ALA A 16 11.91 10.65 11.29
C ALA A 16 11.40 9.56 10.35
N ARG A 17 11.75 8.31 10.66
CA ARG A 17 11.38 7.16 9.83
C ARG A 17 9.88 7.26 9.63
N GLU A 18 9.48 7.37 8.38
CA GLU A 18 8.07 7.49 8.03
C GLU A 18 7.29 6.41 8.78
N GLU A 19 6.33 6.82 9.61
CA GLU A 19 5.57 5.86 10.41
C GLU A 19 4.71 4.99 9.50
N THR A 20 4.63 3.71 9.85
CA THR A 20 3.77 2.78 9.14
C THR A 20 2.30 3.06 9.45
N ILE A 21 1.46 2.73 8.46
CA ILE A 21 0.01 2.74 8.57
C ILE A 21 -0.51 1.31 8.45
N ILE A 22 -1.70 1.09 9.01
CA ILE A 22 -2.41 -0.17 8.89
C ILE A 22 -3.57 0.02 7.91
N LEU A 23 -3.62 -0.79 6.86
CA LEU A 23 -4.78 -0.93 5.99
C LEU A 23 -5.55 -2.18 6.42
N ASN A 24 -6.72 -1.99 7.03
CA ASN A 24 -7.63 -3.08 7.39
C ASN A 24 -8.64 -3.27 6.26
N VAL A 25 -8.39 -4.25 5.40
CA VAL A 25 -9.16 -4.50 4.18
C VAL A 25 -10.06 -5.71 4.39
N GLY A 26 -11.37 -5.48 4.57
CA GLY A 26 -12.34 -6.54 4.83
C GLY A 26 -12.02 -7.41 6.07
N GLY A 27 -11.28 -6.85 7.04
CA GLY A 27 -10.81 -7.56 8.23
C GLY A 27 -9.36 -8.07 8.16
N VAL A 28 -8.73 -8.07 6.98
CA VAL A 28 -7.32 -8.47 6.82
C VAL A 28 -6.43 -7.23 6.98
N LYS A 29 -5.48 -7.28 7.91
CA LYS A 29 -4.60 -6.15 8.21
C LYS A 29 -3.30 -6.22 7.43
N TYR A 30 -2.98 -5.13 6.75
CA TYR A 30 -1.72 -4.93 6.05
C TYR A 30 -0.98 -3.73 6.64
N GLU A 31 0.30 -3.88 6.87
CA GLU A 31 1.16 -2.78 7.32
C GLU A 31 2.05 -2.31 6.16
N THR A 32 2.10 -1.00 5.95
CA THR A 32 2.90 -0.38 4.87
C THR A 32 3.26 1.06 5.22
N TYR A 33 4.11 1.69 4.41
CA TYR A 33 4.41 3.11 4.48
C TYR A 33 3.46 3.91 3.57
N PRO A 34 3.08 5.14 3.95
CA PRO A 34 2.38 6.04 3.04
C PRO A 34 3.16 6.29 1.73
N SER A 35 4.49 6.40 1.78
CA SER A 35 5.35 6.49 0.58
C SER A 35 5.20 5.33 -0.40
N THR A 36 4.97 4.12 0.09
CA THR A 36 4.67 2.95 -0.76
C THR A 36 3.42 3.20 -1.60
N LEU A 37 2.39 3.83 -1.01
CA LEU A 37 1.14 4.13 -1.71
C LEU A 37 1.30 5.32 -2.66
N THR A 38 1.94 6.39 -2.20
CA THR A 38 2.07 7.64 -2.96
C THR A 38 3.07 7.57 -4.10
N ALA A 39 3.88 6.51 -4.19
CA ALA A 39 4.72 6.21 -5.35
C ALA A 39 3.92 6.06 -6.66
N PHE A 40 2.62 5.73 -6.58
CA PHE A 40 1.72 5.60 -7.72
C PHE A 40 0.56 6.59 -7.57
N PRO A 41 0.78 7.89 -7.79
CA PRO A 41 -0.18 8.95 -7.45
C PRO A 41 -1.46 8.94 -8.30
N ASP A 42 -1.48 8.19 -9.40
CA ASP A 42 -2.61 8.02 -10.31
C ASP A 42 -3.61 6.95 -9.87
N THR A 43 -3.31 6.20 -8.79
CA THR A 43 -4.22 5.22 -8.21
C THR A 43 -5.10 5.83 -7.10
N LEU A 44 -6.11 5.08 -6.67
CA LEU A 44 -7.00 5.50 -5.58
C LEU A 44 -6.22 5.75 -4.28
N LEU A 45 -5.44 4.77 -3.80
CA LEU A 45 -4.70 4.92 -2.54
C LEU A 45 -3.54 5.91 -2.68
N GLY A 46 -2.88 5.92 -3.85
CA GLY A 46 -1.82 6.89 -4.11
C GLY A 46 -2.32 8.32 -4.10
N THR A 47 -3.54 8.57 -4.56
CA THR A 47 -4.23 9.86 -4.42
C THR A 47 -4.62 10.12 -2.96
N MET A 48 -5.27 9.17 -2.29
CA MET A 48 -5.79 9.34 -0.92
C MET A 48 -4.68 9.70 0.09
N PHE A 49 -3.52 9.06 -0.03
CA PHE A 49 -2.41 9.24 0.91
C PHE A 49 -1.42 10.35 0.52
N GLN A 50 -1.68 11.11 -0.56
CA GLN A 50 -0.91 12.33 -0.84
C GLN A 50 -0.96 13.29 0.35
N GLU A 51 0.14 14.00 0.60
CA GLU A 51 0.24 14.95 1.73
C GLU A 51 -0.92 15.93 1.78
N ARG A 52 -1.30 16.50 0.63
CA ARG A 52 -2.45 17.42 0.48
C ARG A 52 -3.82 16.83 0.87
N ASN A 53 -3.94 15.51 0.91
CA ASN A 53 -5.19 14.79 1.17
C ASN A 53 -5.20 14.09 2.55
N ARG A 54 -4.07 14.06 3.27
CA ARG A 54 -3.94 13.35 4.55
C ARG A 54 -4.95 13.80 5.60
N GLU A 55 -5.29 15.09 5.65
CA GLU A 55 -6.25 15.64 6.61
C GLU A 55 -7.69 15.14 6.40
N MET A 56 -8.00 14.65 5.19
CA MET A 56 -9.32 14.09 4.87
C MET A 56 -9.45 12.63 5.31
N LEU A 57 -8.35 12.00 5.74
CA LEU A 57 -8.36 10.62 6.18
C LEU A 57 -8.66 10.55 7.69
N HIS A 58 -9.57 9.65 8.06
CA HIS A 58 -9.96 9.44 9.45
C HIS A 58 -9.52 8.04 9.91
N PRO A 59 -8.29 7.88 10.43
CA PRO A 59 -7.83 6.60 10.93
C PRO A 59 -8.60 6.19 12.19
N LYS A 60 -8.93 4.91 12.29
CA LYS A 60 -9.30 4.27 13.55
C LYS A 60 -8.04 4.03 14.36
N ASN A 61 -8.14 4.16 15.68
CA ASN A 61 -7.05 3.85 16.63
C ASN A 61 -5.70 4.54 16.30
N GLY A 62 -5.73 5.72 15.67
CA GLY A 62 -4.55 6.55 15.40
C GLY A 62 -3.88 6.32 14.04
N ASN A 63 -3.82 5.08 13.53
CA ASN A 63 -3.13 4.79 12.26
C ASN A 63 -3.75 3.66 11.40
N GLU A 64 -4.95 3.18 11.74
CA GLU A 64 -5.63 2.10 11.01
C GLU A 64 -6.74 2.64 10.09
N TYR A 65 -6.66 2.36 8.80
CA TYR A 65 -7.64 2.75 7.79
C TYR A 65 -8.45 1.54 7.36
N PHE A 66 -9.77 1.62 7.51
CA PHE A 66 -10.67 0.53 7.11
C PHE A 66 -11.11 0.69 5.65
N ILE A 67 -11.02 -0.39 4.90
CA ILE A 67 -11.42 -0.48 3.49
C ILE A 67 -12.35 -1.69 3.35
N ASP A 68 -13.59 -1.45 2.93
CA ASP A 68 -14.63 -2.48 2.81
C ASP A 68 -14.51 -3.26 1.49
N ARG A 69 -13.39 -3.98 1.32
CA ARG A 69 -13.01 -4.69 0.09
C ARG A 69 -12.44 -6.08 0.39
N ASN A 70 -12.15 -6.87 -0.65
CA ASN A 70 -11.60 -8.22 -0.49
C ASN A 70 -10.14 -8.19 0.01
N GLY A 71 -9.95 -8.44 1.30
CA GLY A 71 -8.63 -8.46 1.92
C GLY A 71 -7.67 -9.47 1.32
N TYR A 72 -8.12 -10.64 0.88
CA TYR A 72 -7.23 -11.66 0.32
C TYR A 72 -6.69 -11.28 -1.06
N ALA A 73 -7.52 -10.65 -1.88
CA ALA A 73 -7.12 -10.12 -3.18
C ALA A 73 -6.20 -8.89 -3.03
N PHE A 74 -6.41 -8.08 -1.99
CA PHE A 74 -5.61 -6.89 -1.71
C PHE A 74 -4.11 -7.14 -1.58
N ARG A 75 -3.68 -8.36 -1.22
CA ARG A 75 -2.24 -8.70 -1.21
C ARG A 75 -1.56 -8.35 -2.54
N TYR A 76 -2.22 -8.61 -3.67
CA TYR A 76 -1.66 -8.40 -5.01
C TYR A 76 -1.65 -6.91 -5.36
N ILE A 77 -2.65 -6.18 -4.90
CA ILE A 77 -2.73 -4.72 -4.98
C ILE A 77 -1.57 -4.09 -4.19
N LEU A 78 -1.31 -4.55 -2.97
CA LEU A 78 -0.20 -4.05 -2.17
C LEU A 78 1.17 -4.38 -2.78
N GLU A 79 1.31 -5.56 -3.39
CA GLU A 79 2.52 -5.91 -4.14
C GLU A 79 2.74 -4.96 -5.32
N PHE A 80 1.71 -4.57 -6.05
CA PHE A 80 1.84 -3.53 -7.08
C PHE A 80 2.43 -2.23 -6.51
N TYR A 81 1.95 -1.75 -5.37
CA TYR A 81 2.52 -0.54 -4.75
C TYR A 81 3.99 -0.70 -4.33
N ARG A 82 4.46 -1.92 -4.07
CA ARG A 82 5.84 -2.20 -3.68
C ARG A 82 6.79 -2.33 -4.86
N ASN A 83 6.33 -2.91 -5.96
CA ASN A 83 7.19 -3.38 -7.04
C ASN A 83 6.77 -2.92 -8.45
N GLY A 84 5.64 -2.22 -8.56
CA GLY A 84 5.08 -1.69 -9.81
C GLY A 84 4.47 -2.74 -10.72
N LYS A 85 4.19 -3.96 -10.24
CA LYS A 85 3.61 -5.05 -11.04
C LYS A 85 2.71 -5.97 -10.24
N ILE A 86 1.70 -6.54 -10.90
CA ILE A 86 0.83 -7.55 -10.30
C ILE A 86 1.34 -8.94 -10.66
N LEU A 87 1.78 -9.70 -9.65
CA LEU A 87 2.18 -11.10 -9.79
C LEU A 87 1.10 -12.02 -9.23
N TRP A 88 0.22 -12.50 -10.09
CA TRP A 88 -0.82 -13.48 -9.74
C TRP A 88 -0.60 -14.77 -10.53
N SER A 89 -0.74 -15.92 -9.86
CA SER A 89 -0.69 -17.25 -10.47
C SER A 89 -2.02 -17.95 -10.26
N ASP A 90 -2.48 -18.67 -11.29
CA ASP A 90 -3.67 -19.53 -11.20
C ASP A 90 -3.44 -20.76 -10.30
N ARG A 91 -2.16 -21.05 -10.02
CA ARG A 91 -1.77 -22.13 -9.14
C ARG A 91 -1.98 -21.65 -7.72
N ALA A 92 -3.07 -22.10 -7.12
CA ALA A 92 -3.29 -21.95 -5.70
C ALA A 92 -2.08 -22.55 -4.96
N ASP A 93 -1.27 -21.69 -4.35
CA ASP A 93 -0.39 -22.13 -3.28
C ASP A 93 -1.28 -22.79 -2.23
N LYS A 94 -1.01 -24.05 -1.90
CA LYS A 94 -1.82 -24.84 -0.96
C LYS A 94 -1.92 -24.17 0.42
N ASN A 95 -1.00 -23.26 0.73
CA ASN A 95 -0.94 -22.55 2.01
C ASN A 95 -1.61 -21.18 1.97
N LEU A 96 -2.11 -20.73 0.82
CA LEU A 96 -2.76 -19.43 0.66
C LEU A 96 -4.23 -19.58 0.29
N VAL A 97 -5.06 -18.67 0.80
CA VAL A 97 -6.44 -18.54 0.33
C VAL A 97 -6.40 -18.25 -1.16
N ALA A 98 -7.09 -19.07 -1.96
CA ALA A 98 -7.18 -18.87 -3.40
C ALA A 98 -7.93 -17.57 -3.68
N VAL A 99 -7.41 -16.77 -4.61
CA VAL A 99 -8.05 -15.57 -5.13
C VAL A 99 -8.23 -15.82 -6.62
N THR A 100 -9.48 -15.79 -7.07
CA THR A 100 -9.82 -15.95 -8.48
C THR A 100 -9.35 -14.76 -9.30
N ARG A 101 -9.25 -14.97 -10.62
CA ARG A 101 -8.92 -13.86 -11.54
C ARG A 101 -9.96 -12.74 -11.46
N GLU A 102 -11.23 -13.10 -11.38
CA GLU A 102 -12.34 -12.14 -11.32
C GLU A 102 -12.31 -11.29 -10.04
N GLU A 103 -12.04 -11.90 -8.89
CA GLU A 103 -11.86 -11.15 -7.63
C GLU A 103 -10.69 -10.17 -7.73
N LEU A 104 -9.58 -10.58 -8.35
CA LEU A 104 -8.43 -9.70 -8.52
C LEU A 104 -8.75 -8.54 -9.49
N ASP A 105 -9.39 -8.81 -10.62
CA ASP A 105 -9.76 -7.78 -11.60
C ASP A 105 -10.72 -6.73 -10.97
N GLN A 106 -11.68 -7.16 -10.13
CA GLN A 106 -12.56 -6.24 -9.41
C GLN A 106 -11.79 -5.30 -8.46
N GLU A 107 -10.75 -5.78 -7.79
CA GLU A 107 -9.93 -4.93 -6.93
C GLU A 107 -9.01 -4.02 -7.74
N ILE A 108 -8.45 -4.50 -8.85
CA ILE A 108 -7.66 -3.66 -9.79
C ILE A 108 -8.48 -2.47 -10.25
N ASP A 109 -9.72 -2.71 -10.66
CA ASP A 109 -10.67 -1.66 -11.07
C ASP A 109 -11.00 -0.71 -9.91
N TYR A 110 -11.31 -1.24 -8.73
CA TYR A 110 -11.66 -0.44 -7.56
C TYR A 110 -10.51 0.48 -7.12
N PHE A 111 -9.29 -0.06 -7.02
CA PHE A 111 -8.11 0.70 -6.62
C PHE A 111 -7.51 1.54 -7.75
N GLN A 112 -8.11 1.48 -8.95
CA GLN A 112 -7.72 2.24 -10.14
C GLN A 112 -6.25 1.97 -10.53
N ILE A 113 -5.84 0.70 -10.49
CA ILE A 113 -4.48 0.31 -10.86
C ILE A 113 -4.35 0.31 -12.41
N PRO A 114 -3.37 1.01 -13.00
CA PRO A 114 -3.21 1.07 -14.44
C PRO A 114 -2.90 -0.30 -15.06
N VAL A 115 -3.70 -0.72 -16.05
CA VAL A 115 -3.60 -2.03 -16.72
C VAL A 115 -2.24 -2.27 -17.40
N LYS A 116 -1.53 -1.20 -17.79
CA LYS A 116 -0.20 -1.25 -18.41
C LYS A 116 0.87 -1.93 -17.52
N ASP A 117 0.63 -1.98 -16.22
CA ASP A 117 1.57 -2.50 -15.22
C ASP A 117 1.23 -3.94 -14.78
N ILE A 118 0.24 -4.57 -15.42
CA ILE A 118 -0.16 -5.96 -15.14
C ILE A 118 0.70 -6.90 -16.00
N ALA A 119 1.92 -7.18 -15.53
CA ALA A 119 2.68 -8.32 -16.03
C ALA A 119 2.14 -9.61 -15.38
N VAL A 120 1.02 -10.15 -15.89
CA VAL A 120 0.55 -11.51 -15.49
C VAL A 120 1.61 -12.51 -15.95
N THR A 121 2.55 -12.82 -15.07
CA THR A 121 3.55 -13.84 -15.33
C THR A 121 3.02 -15.14 -14.76
N SER A 122 2.42 -15.97 -15.63
CA SER A 122 2.12 -17.36 -15.30
C SER A 122 3.44 -18.10 -15.07
N VAL A 123 3.74 -18.41 -13.81
CA VAL A 123 4.75 -19.41 -13.42
C VAL A 123 4.07 -20.74 -13.09
#